data_AF-A0A5A9E208-F1
#
_entry.id   AF-A0A5A9E208-F1
#
_cell.length_a   1.000
_cell.length_b   1.000
_cell.length_c   1.000
_cell.angle_alpha   90.00
_cell.angle_beta   90.00
_cell.angle_gamma   90.00
#
_symmetry.space_group_name_H-M   'P 1'
#
loop_
_entity.id
_entity.type
_entity.pdbx_description
1 polymer ?
#
loop_
_entity_poly.entity_id
_entity_poly.type
_entity_poly.pdbx_seq_one_letter_code
_entity_poly.pdbx_strand_id
1 'polypeptide(L)'
;MHNGIDIAQIGVNEVVASASGKVSKSYLSSSYGECVRVLHEINGQTWETLYAHMKTGSRKVKEGEYVTQGQPLGIMGNTGYSFGQHLHFEMHKGRWNIDKSQAVDPLDYLLKDLSSSSSSSVHTVKSGDTLWEIAKDNHLSVSELKSLNGLKSDVIHPGDKLTLCGSLSHVGKRAECKVAKLRFYSKPSWNDEYVVDYLTQGYGFPTIVRKLKVDDAYQFEVKNSKGKTFYVTANEKYIRVE
;
A
#
# COMPACT_ATOMS: atom_id res chain seq x y z
N MET A 1 -10.28 -18.43 0.34
CA MET A 1 -8.95 -17.82 0.19
C MET A 1 -9.16 -16.49 -0.52
N HIS A 2 -8.67 -15.39 0.05
CA HIS A 2 -8.79 -14.06 -0.53
C HIS A 2 -7.52 -13.79 -1.33
N ASN A 3 -7.61 -13.85 -2.67
CA ASN A 3 -6.42 -13.95 -3.54
C ASN A 3 -5.96 -12.58 -4.05
N GLY A 4 -6.27 -11.55 -3.27
CA GLY A 4 -5.98 -10.15 -3.55
C GLY A 4 -5.97 -9.35 -2.26
N ILE A 5 -5.82 -8.04 -2.42
CA ILE A 5 -5.87 -7.05 -1.35
C ILE A 5 -7.09 -6.17 -1.51
N ASP A 6 -7.71 -5.81 -0.39
CA ASP A 6 -8.78 -4.81 -0.36
C ASP A 6 -8.22 -3.46 0.10
N ILE A 7 -8.49 -2.42 -0.69
CA ILE A 7 -8.09 -1.05 -0.43
C ILE A 7 -9.36 -0.21 -0.30
N ALA A 8 -9.71 0.14 0.93
CA ALA A 8 -10.88 0.96 1.21
C ALA A 8 -10.51 2.44 1.28
N GLN A 9 -11.29 3.28 0.60
CA GLN A 9 -11.19 4.73 0.72
C GLN A 9 -12.58 5.34 0.57
N ILE A 10 -12.93 6.28 1.47
CA ILE A 10 -14.21 6.98 1.46
C ILE A 10 -14.22 8.03 0.34
N GLY A 11 -15.38 8.35 -0.23
CA GLY A 11 -15.56 9.40 -1.23
C GLY A 11 -15.48 8.89 -2.67
N VAL A 12 -15.26 9.79 -3.64
CA VAL A 12 -15.15 9.43 -5.06
C VAL A 12 -13.67 9.22 -5.39
N ASN A 13 -13.26 7.96 -5.51
CA ASN A 13 -11.87 7.60 -5.75
C ASN A 13 -11.73 6.92 -7.11
N GLU A 14 -10.79 7.38 -7.92
CA GLU A 14 -10.47 6.74 -9.19
C GLU A 14 -9.71 5.44 -8.93
N VAL A 15 -10.11 4.39 -9.65
CA VAL A 15 -9.33 3.16 -9.76
C VAL A 15 -8.46 3.31 -11.00
N VAL A 16 -7.14 3.25 -10.83
CA VAL A 16 -6.15 3.48 -11.89
C VAL A 16 -5.38 2.21 -12.21
N ALA A 17 -4.85 2.11 -13.44
CA ALA A 17 -3.99 1.00 -13.85
C ALA A 17 -2.68 1.00 -13.06
N SER A 18 -2.34 -0.12 -12.41
CA SER A 18 -1.11 -0.26 -11.64
C SER A 18 0.15 -0.30 -12.51
N ALA A 19 0.00 -0.65 -13.80
CA ALA A 19 1.05 -0.66 -14.80
C ALA A 19 0.45 -0.48 -16.21
N SER A 20 1.27 -0.07 -17.18
CA SER A 20 0.87 -0.02 -18.59
C SER A 20 0.57 -1.42 -19.12
N GLY A 21 -0.42 -1.56 -19.99
CA GLY A 21 -0.82 -2.88 -20.49
C GLY A 21 -2.03 -2.84 -21.41
N LYS A 22 -2.53 -4.03 -21.76
CA LYS A 22 -3.72 -4.22 -22.60
C LYS A 22 -4.86 -4.71 -21.73
N VAL A 23 -6.01 -4.03 -21.80
CA VAL A 23 -7.24 -4.46 -21.13
C VAL A 23 -7.66 -5.81 -21.69
N SER A 24 -7.55 -6.86 -20.88
CA SER A 24 -7.92 -8.22 -21.27
C SER A 24 -9.41 -8.48 -21.06
N LYS A 25 -10.05 -7.80 -20.09
CA LYS A 25 -11.51 -7.83 -19.88
C LYS A 25 -12.07 -6.53 -19.30
N SER A 26 -13.17 -6.10 -19.90
CA SER A 26 -14.09 -4.99 -19.60
C SER A 26 -15.52 -5.40 -19.16
N TYR A 27 -15.84 -5.84 -17.93
CA TYR A 27 -17.14 -6.51 -17.73
C TYR A 27 -17.76 -6.47 -16.33
N LEU A 28 -19.06 -6.77 -16.28
CA LEU A 28 -19.82 -7.01 -15.04
C LEU A 28 -19.74 -8.50 -14.68
N SER A 29 -19.22 -8.78 -13.49
CA SER A 29 -19.14 -10.11 -12.89
C SER A 29 -20.17 -10.23 -11.76
N SER A 30 -20.76 -11.40 -11.58
CA SER A 30 -21.66 -11.67 -10.45
C SER A 30 -20.95 -11.61 -9.10
N SER A 31 -19.67 -12.02 -9.04
CA SER A 31 -18.87 -11.98 -7.81
C SER A 31 -18.09 -10.68 -7.66
N TYR A 32 -17.34 -10.27 -8.68
CA TYR A 32 -16.47 -9.09 -8.63
C TYR A 32 -17.20 -7.77 -8.88
N GLY A 33 -18.47 -7.81 -9.28
CA GLY A 33 -19.18 -6.62 -9.71
C GLY A 33 -18.57 -6.04 -10.98
N GLU A 34 -18.56 -4.72 -11.11
CA GLU A 34 -17.94 -4.05 -12.24
C GLU A 34 -16.42 -4.18 -12.12
N CYS A 35 -15.79 -4.89 -13.04
CA CYS A 35 -14.36 -5.15 -12.99
C CYS A 35 -13.64 -4.94 -14.33
N VAL A 36 -12.34 -4.70 -14.22
CA VAL A 36 -11.40 -4.58 -15.34
C VAL A 36 -10.24 -5.53 -15.06
N ARG A 37 -9.77 -6.22 -16.10
CA ARG A 37 -8.48 -6.91 -16.07
C ARG A 37 -7.53 -6.31 -17.09
N VAL A 38 -6.26 -6.19 -16.71
CA VAL A 38 -5.20 -5.65 -17.57
C VAL A 38 -4.06 -6.65 -17.62
N LEU A 39 -3.69 -7.04 -18.84
CA LEU A 39 -2.54 -7.88 -19.16
C LEU A 39 -1.32 -6.99 -19.38
N HIS A 40 -0.21 -7.34 -18.74
CA HIS A 40 1.05 -6.62 -18.80
C HIS A 40 2.16 -7.55 -19.24
N GLU A 41 3.15 -6.98 -19.91
CA GLU A 41 4.44 -7.60 -20.14
C GLU A 41 5.50 -6.71 -19.48
N ILE A 42 6.13 -7.22 -18.43
CA ILE A 42 7.09 -6.48 -17.62
C ILE A 42 8.35 -7.34 -17.51
N ASN A 43 9.46 -6.84 -18.06
CA ASN A 43 10.76 -7.55 -18.08
C ASN A 43 10.65 -8.98 -18.67
N GLY A 44 9.87 -9.16 -19.74
CA GLY A 44 9.64 -10.47 -20.37
C GLY A 44 8.74 -11.43 -19.58
N GLN A 45 8.23 -11.02 -18.42
CA GLN A 45 7.24 -11.78 -17.66
C GLN A 45 5.84 -11.25 -17.94
N THR A 46 4.92 -12.16 -18.26
CA THR A 46 3.50 -11.85 -18.34
C THR A 46 2.90 -11.70 -16.94
N TRP A 47 2.14 -10.63 -16.73
CA TRP A 47 1.36 -10.38 -15.53
C TRP A 47 -0.07 -10.04 -15.89
N GLU A 48 -1.02 -10.34 -15.02
CA GLU A 48 -2.39 -9.86 -15.17
C GLU A 48 -2.91 -9.32 -13.84
N THR A 49 -3.49 -8.11 -13.89
CA THR A 49 -4.09 -7.47 -12.72
C THR A 49 -5.60 -7.43 -12.85
N LEU A 50 -6.31 -7.53 -11.73
CA LEU A 50 -7.77 -7.44 -11.65
C LEU A 50 -8.15 -6.31 -10.69
N TYR A 51 -9.06 -5.46 -11.14
CA TYR A 51 -9.62 -4.35 -10.39
C TYR A 51 -11.13 -4.56 -10.30
N ALA A 52 -11.66 -4.72 -9.10
CA ALA A 52 -13.05 -5.11 -8.88
C ALA A 52 -13.84 -4.13 -8.01
N HIS A 53 -15.13 -4.40 -7.90
CA HIS A 53 -16.12 -3.66 -7.12
C HIS A 53 -16.29 -2.20 -7.56
N MET A 54 -15.95 -1.84 -8.80
CA MET A 54 -16.16 -0.48 -9.29
C MET A 54 -17.65 -0.10 -9.28
N LYS A 55 -17.94 1.20 -9.25
CA LYS A 55 -19.30 1.72 -9.29
C LYS A 55 -19.96 1.37 -10.63
N THR A 56 -21.24 1.02 -10.61
CA THR A 56 -22.03 0.71 -11.82
C THR A 56 -21.91 1.82 -12.87
N GLY A 57 -21.57 1.44 -14.11
CA GLY A 57 -21.41 2.35 -15.24
C GLY A 57 -20.16 3.24 -15.18
N SER A 58 -19.25 3.03 -14.23
CA SER A 58 -18.08 3.90 -14.06
C SER A 58 -16.84 3.47 -14.83
N ARG A 59 -16.81 2.25 -15.39
CA ARG A 59 -15.66 1.78 -16.18
C ARG A 59 -15.39 2.70 -17.37
N LYS A 60 -14.15 3.11 -17.52
CA LYS A 60 -13.67 4.06 -18.54
C LYS A 60 -13.00 3.38 -19.73
N VAL A 61 -12.76 2.07 -19.67
CA VAL A 61 -12.00 1.31 -20.67
C VAL A 61 -12.72 0.06 -21.15
N LYS A 62 -12.40 -0.41 -22.35
CA LYS A 62 -12.99 -1.61 -23.00
C LYS A 62 -11.95 -2.69 -23.25
N GLU A 63 -12.41 -3.93 -23.42
CA GLU A 63 -11.56 -5.06 -23.80
C GLU A 63 -10.82 -4.77 -25.11
N GLY A 64 -9.50 -5.00 -25.10
CA GLY A 64 -8.61 -4.77 -26.23
C GLY A 64 -7.87 -3.43 -26.20
N GLU A 65 -8.33 -2.45 -25.41
CA GLU A 65 -7.68 -1.13 -25.30
C GLU A 65 -6.33 -1.21 -24.58
N TYR A 66 -5.41 -0.31 -24.91
CA TYR A 66 -4.17 -0.14 -24.19
C TYR A 66 -4.30 0.99 -23.17
N VAL A 67 -3.74 0.78 -21.99
CA VAL A 67 -3.72 1.75 -20.89
C VAL A 67 -2.28 2.03 -20.46
N THR A 68 -2.03 3.26 -20.00
CA THR A 68 -0.77 3.60 -19.33
C THR A 68 -0.88 3.42 -17.81
N GLN A 69 0.24 3.23 -17.13
CA GLN A 69 0.28 3.27 -15.66
C GLN A 69 -0.33 4.58 -15.14
N GLY A 70 -1.18 4.49 -14.12
CA GLY A 70 -1.90 5.63 -13.55
C GLY A 70 -3.14 6.06 -14.33
N GLN A 71 -3.42 5.48 -15.50
CA GLN A 71 -4.61 5.81 -16.27
C GLN A 71 -5.89 5.37 -15.52
N PRO A 72 -6.91 6.24 -15.40
CA PRO A 72 -8.19 5.88 -14.79
C PRO A 72 -8.92 4.77 -15.55
N LEU A 73 -9.29 3.71 -14.82
CA LEU A 73 -10.04 2.54 -15.30
C LEU A 73 -11.52 2.60 -14.91
N GLY A 74 -11.84 3.26 -13.79
CA GLY A 74 -13.20 3.46 -13.32
C GLY A 74 -13.23 4.16 -11.96
N ILE A 75 -14.38 4.11 -11.28
CA ILE A 75 -14.55 4.70 -9.94
C ILE A 75 -14.75 3.58 -8.92
N MET A 76 -14.06 3.66 -7.79
CA MET A 76 -14.21 2.73 -6.67
C MET A 76 -15.68 2.66 -6.22
N GLY A 77 -16.16 1.47 -5.90
CA GLY A 77 -17.55 1.26 -5.56
C GLY A 77 -17.74 0.10 -4.59
N ASN A 78 -18.92 -0.51 -4.68
CA ASN A 78 -19.36 -1.60 -3.81
C ASN A 78 -20.27 -2.57 -4.59
N THR A 79 -19.90 -2.90 -5.84
CA THR A 79 -20.71 -3.80 -6.68
C THR A 79 -20.27 -5.26 -6.55
N GLY A 80 -21.17 -6.21 -6.84
CA GLY A 80 -20.89 -7.64 -6.68
C GLY A 80 -20.95 -8.07 -5.22
N TYR A 81 -20.18 -9.09 -4.85
CA TYR A 81 -20.11 -9.62 -3.50
C TYR A 81 -19.14 -8.80 -2.64
N SER A 82 -19.64 -7.69 -2.09
CA SER A 82 -18.87 -6.71 -1.32
C SER A 82 -19.72 -6.11 -0.19
N PHE A 83 -19.10 -5.82 0.97
CA PHE A 83 -19.77 -5.35 2.19
C PHE A 83 -19.55 -3.87 2.49
N GLY A 84 -18.87 -3.13 1.60
CA GLY A 84 -18.56 -1.72 1.77
C GLY A 84 -17.69 -1.21 0.63
N GLN A 85 -17.58 0.13 0.49
CA GLN A 85 -16.80 0.71 -0.60
C GLN A 85 -15.31 0.37 -0.47
N HIS A 86 -14.78 -0.35 -1.46
CA HIS A 86 -13.37 -0.66 -1.56
C HIS A 86 -12.98 -1.04 -3.00
N LEU A 87 -11.68 -1.07 -3.27
CA LEU A 87 -11.10 -1.74 -4.43
C LEU A 87 -10.62 -3.12 -3.98
N HIS A 88 -11.13 -4.16 -4.63
CA HIS A 88 -10.49 -5.47 -4.59
C HIS A 88 -9.48 -5.56 -5.74
N PHE A 89 -8.21 -5.75 -5.39
CA PHE A 89 -7.09 -5.80 -6.33
C PHE A 89 -6.41 -7.17 -6.27
N GLU A 90 -6.33 -7.86 -7.41
CA GLU A 90 -5.53 -9.08 -7.53
C GLU A 90 -4.38 -8.88 -8.51
N MET A 91 -3.29 -9.60 -8.27
CA MET A 91 -2.15 -9.66 -9.17
C MET A 91 -1.80 -11.12 -9.46
N HIS A 92 -1.55 -11.43 -10.72
CA HIS A 92 -1.30 -12.78 -11.20
C HIS A 92 0.01 -12.82 -11.97
N LYS A 93 0.90 -13.76 -11.63
CA LYS A 93 2.17 -14.00 -12.35
C LYS A 93 1.93 -14.87 -13.58
N GLY A 94 1.24 -14.30 -14.54
CA GLY A 94 0.73 -14.97 -15.72
C GLY A 94 -0.71 -14.52 -15.96
N ARG A 95 -1.45 -15.28 -16.78
CA ARG A 95 -2.86 -14.99 -17.00
C ARG A 95 -3.71 -15.39 -15.81
N TRP A 96 -4.68 -14.53 -15.51
CA TRP A 96 -5.77 -14.81 -14.60
C TRP A 96 -6.55 -16.04 -15.10
N ASN A 97 -6.85 -16.95 -14.17
CA ASN A 97 -7.69 -18.13 -14.42
C ASN A 97 -8.63 -18.38 -13.24
N ILE A 98 -9.68 -19.19 -13.46
CA ILE A 98 -10.72 -19.44 -12.46
C ILE A 98 -10.19 -20.12 -11.19
N ASP A 99 -9.17 -20.97 -11.35
CA ASP A 99 -8.50 -21.66 -10.24
C ASP A 99 -7.58 -20.70 -9.45
N LYS A 100 -7.36 -19.50 -9.98
CA LYS A 100 -6.47 -18.47 -9.45
C LYS A 100 -5.06 -19.03 -9.15
N SER A 101 -4.62 -20.00 -9.94
CA SER A 101 -3.36 -20.73 -9.70
C SER A 101 -2.11 -19.86 -9.86
N GLN A 102 -2.26 -18.69 -10.50
CA GLN A 102 -1.19 -17.71 -10.70
C GLN A 102 -1.32 -16.50 -9.78
N ALA A 103 -2.31 -16.46 -8.89
CA ALA A 103 -2.49 -15.36 -7.95
C ALA A 103 -1.29 -15.31 -6.99
N VAL A 104 -0.76 -14.10 -6.82
CA VAL A 104 0.31 -13.81 -5.86
C VAL A 104 -0.16 -12.71 -4.92
N ASP A 105 0.48 -12.60 -3.76
CA ASP A 105 0.26 -11.45 -2.88
C ASP A 105 0.74 -10.18 -3.60
N PRO A 106 -0.17 -9.23 -3.94
CA PRO A 106 0.24 -8.03 -4.65
C PRO A 106 1.25 -7.18 -3.87
N LEU A 107 1.25 -7.28 -2.54
CA LEU A 107 2.18 -6.53 -1.70
C LEU A 107 3.63 -6.98 -1.92
N ASP A 108 3.89 -8.24 -2.26
CA ASP A 108 5.27 -8.72 -2.53
C ASP A 108 5.91 -8.01 -3.73
N TYR A 109 5.10 -7.34 -4.58
CA TYR A 109 5.54 -6.71 -5.82
C TYR A 109 5.29 -5.20 -5.85
N LEU A 110 4.21 -4.73 -5.22
CA LEU A 110 4.02 -3.30 -4.95
C LEU A 110 5.09 -2.77 -3.99
N LEU A 111 5.56 -3.59 -3.06
CA LEU A 111 6.67 -3.26 -2.15
C LEU A 111 8.05 -3.54 -2.75
N LYS A 112 8.13 -4.25 -3.88
CA LYS A 112 9.42 -4.57 -4.48
C LYS A 112 10.09 -3.33 -5.05
N ASP A 113 9.34 -2.46 -5.74
CA ASP A 113 9.86 -1.15 -6.18
C ASP A 113 10.20 -0.22 -5.01
N LEU A 114 9.55 -0.42 -3.86
CA LEU A 114 9.85 0.25 -2.61
C LEU A 114 11.17 -0.28 -1.97
N SER A 115 11.56 -1.52 -2.26
CA SER A 115 12.84 -2.13 -1.83
C SER A 115 13.99 -2.04 -2.85
N SER A 116 13.68 -1.89 -4.15
CA SER A 116 14.67 -1.82 -5.24
C SER A 116 14.85 -0.44 -5.86
N SER A 117 14.11 0.57 -5.43
CA SER A 117 14.43 1.98 -5.67
C SER A 117 14.96 2.64 -4.39
N SER A 118 16.16 2.21 -3.98
CA SER A 118 17.06 3.02 -3.15
C SER A 118 17.64 4.21 -3.92
N SER A 119 16.93 4.74 -4.91
CA SER A 119 17.18 6.09 -5.41
C SER A 119 16.57 7.06 -4.42
N SER A 120 17.39 7.59 -3.54
CA SER A 120 17.08 8.77 -2.74
C SER A 120 16.56 9.88 -3.66
N SER A 121 15.23 10.04 -3.73
CA SER A 121 14.63 11.19 -4.38
C SER A 121 14.97 12.43 -3.56
N VAL A 122 15.62 13.41 -4.18
CA VAL A 122 16.04 14.66 -3.55
C VAL A 122 15.21 15.80 -4.12
N HIS A 123 14.48 16.51 -3.27
CA HIS A 123 13.87 17.78 -3.60
C HIS A 123 14.85 18.92 -3.38
N THR A 124 14.95 19.83 -4.35
CA THR A 124 15.64 21.10 -4.12
C THR A 124 14.58 22.15 -3.78
N VAL A 125 14.63 22.66 -2.56
CA VAL A 125 13.67 23.65 -2.04
C VAL A 125 13.68 24.89 -2.93
N LYS A 126 12.49 25.36 -3.30
CA LYS A 126 12.27 26.56 -4.10
C LYS A 126 11.66 27.66 -3.24
N SER A 127 11.73 28.89 -3.73
CA SER A 127 11.03 30.01 -3.09
C SER A 127 9.53 29.73 -3.06
N GLY A 128 8.94 29.84 -1.87
CA GLY A 128 7.52 29.54 -1.63
C GLY A 128 7.22 28.14 -1.12
N ASP A 129 8.20 27.23 -1.15
CA ASP A 129 8.01 25.89 -0.61
C ASP A 129 7.87 25.91 0.91
N THR A 130 6.98 25.06 1.42
CA THR A 130 6.89 24.75 2.85
C THR A 130 7.25 23.30 3.12
N LEU A 131 7.82 23.03 4.30
CA LEU A 131 8.16 21.68 4.73
C LEU A 131 6.92 20.76 4.81
N TRP A 132 5.75 21.34 5.08
CA TRP A 132 4.48 20.63 5.12
C TRP A 132 3.99 20.22 3.73
N GLU A 133 4.01 21.13 2.75
CA GLU A 133 3.59 20.82 1.37
C GLU A 133 4.54 19.79 0.75
N ILE A 134 5.86 19.98 0.91
CA ILE A 134 6.85 19.02 0.43
C ILE A 134 6.63 17.64 1.07
N ALA A 135 6.43 17.57 2.39
CA ALA A 135 6.18 16.30 3.05
C ALA A 135 4.89 15.64 2.55
N LYS A 136 3.80 16.41 2.48
CA LYS A 136 2.47 15.94 2.06
C LYS A 136 2.48 15.39 0.63
N ASP A 137 3.06 16.12 -0.31
CA ASP A 137 3.09 15.73 -1.73
C ASP A 137 3.98 14.51 -1.97
N ASN A 138 4.91 14.24 -1.04
CA ASN A 138 5.78 13.07 -1.07
C ASN A 138 5.34 11.98 -0.07
N HIS A 139 4.11 12.06 0.44
CA HIS A 139 3.52 11.09 1.37
C HIS A 139 4.34 10.85 2.65
N LEU A 140 5.06 11.86 3.11
CA LEU A 140 5.76 11.90 4.39
C LEU A 140 5.01 12.77 5.41
N SER A 141 5.22 12.50 6.69
CA SER A 141 4.97 13.51 7.72
C SER A 141 6.12 14.51 7.77
N VAL A 142 5.86 15.73 8.26
CA VAL A 142 6.90 16.75 8.52
C VAL A 142 7.99 16.17 9.42
N SER A 143 7.61 15.40 10.44
CA SER A 143 8.57 14.76 11.36
C SER A 143 9.48 13.75 10.64
N GLU A 144 8.92 12.94 9.74
CA GLU A 144 9.70 11.99 8.94
C GLU A 144 10.65 12.76 8.03
N LEU A 145 10.16 13.73 7.25
CA LEU A 145 11.00 14.54 6.38
C LEU A 145 12.15 15.24 7.14
N LYS A 146 11.88 15.74 8.35
CA LYS A 146 12.92 16.31 9.23
C LYS A 146 13.94 15.29 9.68
N SER A 147 13.47 14.13 10.16
CA SER A 147 14.35 13.06 10.63
C SER A 147 15.27 12.57 9.51
N LEU A 148 14.76 12.48 8.29
CA LEU A 148 15.53 12.05 7.11
C LEU A 148 16.64 13.03 6.72
N ASN A 149 16.44 14.30 7.03
CA ASN A 149 17.34 15.38 6.63
C ASN A 149 18.10 16.00 7.80
N GLY A 150 18.01 15.41 9.00
CA GLY A 150 18.64 15.93 10.21
C GLY A 150 18.17 17.31 10.63
N LEU A 151 16.95 17.72 10.23
CA LEU A 151 16.42 19.05 10.51
C LEU A 151 15.92 19.15 11.95
N LYS A 152 16.40 20.16 12.68
CA LYS A 152 15.97 20.43 14.07
C LYS A 152 14.78 21.38 14.16
N SER A 153 14.48 22.11 13.08
CA SER A 153 13.38 23.08 12.99
C SER A 153 12.59 22.88 11.70
N ASP A 154 11.47 23.58 11.57
CA ASP A 154 10.63 23.53 10.35
C ASP A 154 11.10 24.52 9.28
N VAL A 155 12.18 25.26 9.56
CA VAL A 155 12.75 26.26 8.66
C VAL A 155 13.60 25.57 7.58
N ILE A 156 13.30 25.89 6.33
CA ILE A 156 14.04 25.48 5.13
C ILE A 156 14.31 26.70 4.26
N HIS A 157 15.33 26.63 3.40
CA HIS A 157 15.78 27.74 2.56
C HIS A 157 15.80 27.32 1.07
N PRO A 158 15.44 28.23 0.14
CA PRO A 158 15.60 27.95 -1.28
C PRO A 158 17.03 27.50 -1.61
N GLY A 159 17.16 26.37 -2.29
CA GLY A 159 18.43 25.70 -2.59
C GLY A 159 18.77 24.53 -1.67
N ASP A 160 18.09 24.38 -0.53
CA ASP A 160 18.26 23.21 0.34
C ASP A 160 17.89 21.92 -0.40
N LYS A 161 18.67 20.87 -0.16
CA LYS A 161 18.42 19.54 -0.73
C LYS A 161 17.81 18.64 0.33
N LEU A 162 16.52 18.35 0.18
CA LEU A 162 15.78 17.46 1.07
C LEU A 162 15.65 16.08 0.43
N THR A 163 16.20 15.08 1.11
CA THR A 163 15.94 13.68 0.84
C THR A 163 14.47 13.39 1.16
N LEU A 164 13.68 13.16 0.12
CA LEU A 164 12.26 12.81 0.17
C LEU A 164 12.04 11.30 0.29
N CYS A 165 12.96 10.52 -0.25
CA CYS A 165 12.92 9.07 -0.08
C CYS A 165 13.93 8.67 0.97
N GLY A 166 13.51 8.83 2.22
CA GLY A 166 14.24 8.28 3.34
C GLY A 166 13.78 6.88 3.65
N SER A 167 13.72 6.05 2.61
CA SER A 167 13.24 4.68 2.64
C SER A 167 11.84 4.50 3.24
N LEU A 168 11.22 3.45 2.76
CA LEU A 168 10.42 2.60 3.61
C LEU A 168 11.36 1.99 4.64
N SER A 169 11.85 2.83 5.56
CA SER A 169 12.96 2.55 6.47
C SER A 169 12.68 1.40 7.41
N HIS A 170 11.45 0.90 7.37
CA HIS A 170 10.93 -0.19 8.16
C HIS A 170 10.55 -1.40 7.28
N VAL A 171 10.27 -1.25 5.98
CA VAL A 171 9.74 -2.37 5.17
C VAL A 171 10.82 -3.43 4.97
N GLY A 172 10.45 -4.69 5.16
CA GLY A 172 11.37 -5.82 5.18
C GLY A 172 12.12 -6.00 6.51
N LYS A 173 12.14 -4.99 7.37
CA LYS A 173 12.81 -5.03 8.68
C LYS A 173 11.98 -5.71 9.74
N ARG A 174 12.63 -6.08 10.84
CA ARG A 174 12.00 -6.69 12.01
C ARG A 174 11.40 -5.60 12.90
N ALA A 175 10.15 -5.78 13.34
CA ALA A 175 9.55 -4.99 14.40
C ALA A 175 9.69 -5.73 15.73
N GLU A 176 10.48 -5.21 16.67
CA GLU A 176 10.69 -5.79 18.00
C GLU A 176 10.00 -4.99 19.11
N CYS A 177 9.31 -5.69 20.02
CA CYS A 177 8.71 -5.14 21.21
C CYS A 177 9.75 -4.69 22.24
N LYS A 178 9.61 -3.44 22.72
CA LYS A 178 10.44 -2.82 23.77
C LYS A 178 9.85 -2.91 25.17
N VAL A 179 8.61 -3.39 25.32
CA VAL A 179 7.87 -3.38 26.59
C VAL A 179 7.41 -4.78 26.98
N ALA A 180 7.09 -4.98 28.26
CA ALA A 180 6.71 -6.30 28.78
C ALA A 180 5.44 -6.88 28.15
N LYS A 181 4.50 -6.02 27.74
CA LYS A 181 3.20 -6.42 27.21
C LYS A 181 2.70 -5.43 26.16
N LEU A 182 2.81 -5.80 24.89
CA LEU A 182 2.37 -4.98 23.76
C LEU A 182 1.32 -5.70 22.91
N ARG A 183 0.16 -5.08 22.72
CA ARG A 183 -0.92 -5.65 21.89
C ARG A 183 -0.54 -5.70 20.41
N PHE A 184 -0.99 -6.74 19.73
CA PHE A 184 -1.09 -6.77 18.27
C PHE A 184 -2.47 -7.28 17.83
N TYR A 185 -2.87 -6.88 16.63
CA TYR A 185 -4.25 -6.93 16.16
C TYR A 185 -4.38 -7.78 14.89
N SER A 186 -5.59 -8.29 14.66
CA SER A 186 -5.94 -9.10 13.48
C SER A 186 -6.25 -8.27 12.25
N LYS A 187 -6.58 -6.98 12.42
CA LYS A 187 -6.85 -6.00 11.36
C LYS A 187 -6.36 -4.61 11.80
N PRO A 188 -6.26 -3.61 10.90
CA PRO A 188 -5.83 -2.27 11.26
C PRO A 188 -6.88 -1.61 12.18
N SER A 189 -6.64 -1.63 13.49
CA SER A 189 -7.56 -1.11 14.51
C SER A 189 -6.87 -0.97 15.86
N TRP A 190 -7.39 -0.07 16.69
CA TRP A 190 -7.03 0.05 18.12
C TRP A 190 -8.09 -0.54 19.06
N ASN A 191 -9.17 -1.11 18.52
CA ASN A 191 -10.25 -1.69 19.33
C ASN A 191 -9.82 -3.04 19.93
N ASP A 192 -10.08 -3.21 21.23
CA ASP A 192 -9.75 -4.41 22.00
C ASP A 192 -10.40 -5.69 21.45
N GLU A 193 -11.52 -5.60 20.73
CA GLU A 193 -12.16 -6.73 20.02
C GLU A 193 -11.20 -7.42 19.03
N TYR A 194 -10.26 -6.67 18.45
CA TYR A 194 -9.35 -7.19 17.42
C TYR A 194 -7.98 -7.58 17.95
N VAL A 195 -7.75 -7.45 19.27
CA VAL A 195 -6.51 -7.90 19.90
C VAL A 195 -6.40 -9.41 19.74
N VAL A 196 -5.32 -9.85 19.10
CA VAL A 196 -5.04 -11.27 18.92
C VAL A 196 -4.33 -11.81 20.15
N ASP A 197 -3.25 -11.14 20.55
CA ASP A 197 -2.44 -11.50 21.71
C ASP A 197 -1.48 -10.34 22.06
N TYR A 198 -0.50 -10.62 22.91
CA TYR A 198 0.50 -9.70 23.39
C TYR A 198 1.92 -10.18 23.05
N LEU A 199 2.76 -9.26 22.58
CA LEU A 199 4.21 -9.45 22.51
C LEU A 199 4.84 -9.15 23.87
N THR A 200 5.79 -10.00 24.25
CA THR A 200 6.73 -9.74 25.34
C THR A 200 7.97 -9.02 24.80
N GLN A 201 8.70 -8.35 25.68
CA GLN A 201 9.92 -7.61 25.31
C GLN A 201 10.94 -8.52 24.62
N GLY A 202 11.57 -8.04 23.54
CA GLY A 202 12.51 -8.81 22.71
C GLY A 202 11.86 -9.65 21.62
N TYR A 203 10.55 -9.91 21.71
CA TYR A 203 9.80 -10.62 20.68
C TYR A 203 9.17 -9.64 19.69
N GLY A 204 8.82 -10.16 18.52
CA GLY A 204 8.43 -9.29 17.42
C GLY A 204 8.12 -10.03 16.15
N PHE A 205 7.88 -9.25 15.10
CA PHE A 205 7.56 -9.75 13.78
C PHE A 205 8.78 -9.59 12.85
N PRO A 206 9.18 -10.64 12.13
CA PRO A 206 10.36 -10.62 11.28
C PRO A 206 10.27 -9.65 10.10
N THR A 207 9.06 -9.26 9.70
CA THR A 207 8.87 -8.46 8.49
C THR A 207 7.78 -7.43 8.72
N ILE A 208 8.14 -6.15 8.61
CA ILE A 208 7.20 -5.06 8.44
C ILE A 208 6.88 -4.95 6.94
N VAL A 209 5.59 -4.93 6.64
CA VAL A 209 5.03 -4.82 5.30
C VAL A 209 4.86 -3.36 4.92
N ARG A 210 4.34 -2.53 5.83
CA ARG A 210 4.18 -1.08 5.67
C ARG A 210 3.82 -0.40 6.98
N LYS A 211 3.90 0.92 6.99
CA LYS A 211 3.35 1.79 8.05
C LYS A 211 1.99 2.31 7.59
N LEU A 212 0.99 2.19 8.44
CA LEU A 212 -0.41 2.54 8.20
C LEU A 212 -0.85 3.58 9.21
N LYS A 213 -1.60 4.59 8.76
CA LYS A 213 -2.33 5.49 9.68
C LYS A 213 -3.67 4.83 10.02
N VAL A 214 -3.92 4.60 11.30
CA VAL A 214 -5.14 4.03 11.86
C VAL A 214 -5.67 5.04 12.88
N ASP A 215 -6.76 5.71 12.53
CA ASP A 215 -7.28 6.88 13.24
C ASP A 215 -6.18 7.95 13.41
N ASP A 216 -5.85 8.32 14.64
CA ASP A 216 -4.87 9.37 14.98
C ASP A 216 -3.44 8.85 15.19
N ALA A 217 -3.20 7.54 15.05
CA ALA A 217 -1.91 6.92 15.31
C ALA A 217 -1.46 5.98 14.19
N TYR A 218 -0.20 5.55 14.22
CA TYR A 218 0.35 4.65 13.22
C TYR A 218 0.49 3.22 13.73
N GLN A 219 0.18 2.26 12.86
CA GLN A 219 0.49 0.84 13.02
C GLN A 219 1.47 0.39 11.94
N PHE A 220 2.30 -0.61 12.24
CA PHE A 220 2.93 -1.42 11.22
C PHE A 220 2.02 -2.58 10.88
N GLU A 221 1.78 -2.78 9.59
CA GLU A 221 1.37 -4.08 9.07
C GLU A 221 2.61 -4.97 9.06
N VAL A 222 2.51 -6.17 9.62
CA VAL A 222 3.63 -7.07 9.86
C VAL A 222 3.28 -8.50 9.49
N LYS A 223 4.24 -9.28 9.00
CA LYS A 223 4.11 -10.73 8.77
C LYS A 223 4.89 -11.49 9.83
N ASN A 224 4.30 -12.56 10.37
CA ASN A 224 5.03 -13.52 11.21
C ASN A 224 5.86 -14.49 10.36
N SER A 225 6.62 -15.39 10.99
CA SER A 225 7.46 -16.38 10.29
C SER A 225 6.67 -17.39 9.42
N LYS A 226 5.34 -17.48 9.60
CA LYS A 226 4.43 -18.29 8.78
C LYS A 226 3.73 -17.48 7.68
N GLY A 227 4.13 -16.21 7.48
CA GLY A 227 3.52 -15.31 6.50
C GLY A 227 2.16 -14.74 6.90
N LYS A 228 1.67 -14.99 8.12
CA LYS A 228 0.39 -14.45 8.59
C LYS A 228 0.52 -12.98 8.95
N THR A 229 -0.39 -12.17 8.46
CA THR A 229 -0.45 -10.73 8.69
C THR A 229 -1.07 -10.38 10.04
N PHE A 230 -0.47 -9.40 10.71
CA PHE A 230 -0.94 -8.77 11.93
C PHE A 230 -0.63 -7.27 11.89
N TYR A 231 -1.12 -6.55 12.91
CA TYR A 231 -0.92 -5.12 13.04
C TYR A 231 -0.41 -4.80 14.43
N VAL A 232 0.64 -3.99 14.54
CA VAL A 232 1.25 -3.59 15.82
C VAL A 232 1.53 -2.10 15.80
N THR A 233 1.62 -1.43 16.95
CA THR A 233 1.91 0.01 16.97
C THR A 233 3.23 0.33 16.24
N ALA A 234 3.26 1.44 15.49
CA ALA A 234 4.49 1.96 14.88
C ALA A 234 5.19 3.00 15.76
N ASN A 235 4.76 3.16 17.02
CA ASN A 235 5.33 4.13 17.93
C ASN A 235 6.66 3.59 18.51
N GLU A 236 7.74 4.35 18.29
CA GLU A 236 9.12 4.00 18.64
C GLU A 236 9.37 3.86 20.16
N LYS A 237 8.44 4.36 20.98
CA LYS A 237 8.44 4.09 22.43
C LYS A 237 8.24 2.60 22.72
N TYR A 238 7.43 1.92 21.92
CA TYR A 238 7.01 0.53 22.14
C TYR A 238 7.64 -0.47 21.18
N ILE A 239 7.99 -0.04 19.97
CA ILE A 239 8.63 -0.88 18.95
C ILE A 239 10.00 -0.33 18.58
N ARG A 240 10.98 -1.22 18.43
CA ARG A 240 12.25 -0.96 17.75
C ARG A 240 12.19 -1.61 16.37
N VAL A 241 12.74 -0.95 15.36
CA VAL A 241 12.84 -1.52 14.01
C VAL A 241 14.29 -1.84 13.68
N GLU A 242 14.54 -3.07 13.24
CA GLU A 242 15.88 -3.64 12.98
C GLU A 242 16.03 -4.12 11.53
#